data_AF-A0A924CW72-F1
#
_entry.id   AF-A0A924CW72-F1
#
_cell.length_a   1.000
_cell.length_b   1.000
_cell.length_c   1.000
_cell.angle_alpha   90.00
_cell.angle_beta   90.00
_cell.angle_gamma   90.00
#
_symmetry.space_group_name_H-M   'P 1'
#
loop_
_entity.id
_entity.type
_entity.pdbx_description
1 polymer ?
#
loop_
_entity_poly.entity_id
_entity_poly.type
_entity_poly.pdbx_seq_one_letter_code
_entity_poly.pdbx_strand_id
1 'polypeptide(L)'
;MLTLLDIRNIVLIEALTLDFASGLSVLTGETGAGKSILLDALGLALGGRGDPGLVRSGADGARVTAEFSVGAAHPARALLAANDIDGDAGAPIIVRRQLKADGGSRAFVNDAPVSAALLRELGATLVEIHGQSDDRGLLAARGHRALLDSFGGLGPKVAAVRAAWGEWQAAVAAQAQAAVRLEADARDREWLDHAVAELTALAALPGEEAELAQARAAMQKGARLTDDLAAVDKLLSGKDGAVDRLAQAARRLDRIGAEHPLLGEAVESLDRALVEAGGAEARLAAAVAALDADPARLDATETRLFELRAMARKHRVEADALADLAKTLVQRAAALVAGEGGLQVLAAATKAAERAYRTAAAALGAARRLAAVQLDTAVAGELAPLKLDAARFRTVVADAPAG
;
A
#
# COMPACT_ATOMS: atom_id res chain seq x y z
N MET A 1 -44.34 -20.19 -9.79
CA MET A 1 -45.06 -21.47 -9.95
C MET A 1 -45.03 -21.85 -11.42
N LEU A 2 -44.82 -23.13 -11.74
CA LEU A 2 -45.00 -23.68 -13.09
C LEU A 2 -46.50 -23.58 -13.47
N THR A 3 -46.83 -22.96 -14.59
CA THR A 3 -48.22 -22.80 -15.08
C THR A 3 -48.51 -23.65 -16.30
N LEU A 4 -47.51 -23.89 -17.15
CA LEU A 4 -47.69 -24.68 -18.38
C LEU A 4 -46.42 -25.46 -18.73
N LEU A 5 -46.61 -26.66 -19.27
CA LEU A 5 -45.57 -27.51 -19.86
C LEU A 5 -46.03 -28.03 -21.23
N ASP A 6 -45.41 -27.54 -22.32
CA ASP A 6 -45.59 -28.02 -23.70
C ASP A 6 -44.40 -28.88 -24.10
N ILE A 7 -44.66 -30.13 -24.49
CA ILE A 7 -43.66 -31.13 -24.86
C ILE A 7 -43.95 -31.61 -26.29
N ARG A 8 -42.91 -31.65 -27.12
CA ARG A 8 -42.95 -32.18 -28.48
C ARG A 8 -41.81 -33.17 -28.71
N ASN A 9 -42.14 -34.35 -29.23
CA ASN A 9 -41.22 -35.40 -29.65
C ASN A 9 -40.20 -35.84 -28.58
N ILE A 10 -40.62 -35.99 -27.32
CA ILE A 10 -39.76 -36.51 -26.23
C ILE A 10 -40.12 -37.97 -25.94
N VAL A 11 -39.19 -38.90 -26.16
CA VAL A 11 -39.34 -40.34 -25.90
C VAL A 11 -40.67 -40.89 -26.48
N LEU A 12 -41.67 -41.18 -25.64
CA LEU A 12 -42.97 -41.72 -26.06
C LEU A 12 -44.02 -40.62 -26.37
N ILE A 13 -43.71 -39.35 -26.12
CA ILE A 13 -44.60 -38.20 -26.31
C ILE A 13 -44.37 -37.58 -27.68
N GLU A 14 -45.35 -37.64 -28.56
CA GLU A 14 -45.37 -36.85 -29.82
C GLU A 14 -45.75 -35.40 -29.51
N ALA A 15 -46.85 -35.20 -28.80
CA ALA A 15 -47.35 -33.90 -28.40
C ALA A 15 -48.06 -34.00 -27.05
N LEU A 16 -47.74 -33.10 -26.13
CA LEU A 16 -48.43 -32.97 -24.86
C LEU A 16 -48.39 -31.52 -24.40
N THR A 17 -49.52 -31.01 -23.92
CA THR A 17 -49.62 -29.70 -23.26
C THR A 17 -50.33 -29.93 -21.93
N LEU A 18 -49.70 -29.49 -20.84
CA LEU A 18 -50.23 -29.62 -19.48
C LEU A 18 -50.32 -28.25 -18.83
N ASP A 19 -51.50 -27.93 -18.30
CA ASP A 19 -51.74 -26.74 -17.47
C ASP A 19 -51.67 -27.12 -15.99
N PHE A 20 -51.02 -26.27 -15.20
CA PHE A 20 -50.84 -26.46 -13.76
C PHE A 20 -51.57 -25.40 -12.95
N ALA A 21 -52.35 -25.85 -11.99
CA ALA A 21 -52.95 -24.99 -10.97
C ALA A 21 -52.05 -24.89 -9.74
N SER A 22 -52.27 -23.86 -8.93
CA SER A 22 -51.57 -23.67 -7.66
C SER A 22 -51.94 -24.71 -6.62
N GLY A 23 -50.94 -25.15 -5.85
CA GLY A 23 -51.12 -26.11 -4.78
C GLY A 23 -50.53 -27.47 -5.14
N LEU A 24 -51.23 -28.54 -4.74
CA LEU A 24 -50.78 -29.91 -4.94
C LEU A 24 -51.32 -30.48 -6.26
N SER A 25 -50.40 -30.74 -7.20
CA SER A 25 -50.71 -31.49 -8.42
C SER A 25 -50.24 -32.93 -8.28
N VAL A 26 -51.15 -33.91 -8.39
CA VAL A 26 -50.84 -35.34 -8.30
C VAL A 26 -50.97 -35.98 -9.68
N LEU A 27 -49.87 -36.55 -10.18
CA LEU A 27 -49.82 -37.29 -11.45
C LEU A 27 -49.94 -38.79 -11.15
N THR A 28 -50.99 -39.43 -11.66
CA THR A 28 -51.28 -40.87 -11.52
C THR A 28 -51.31 -41.55 -12.89
N GLY A 29 -51.08 -42.87 -12.95
CA GLY A 29 -51.17 -43.66 -14.19
C GLY A 29 -50.87 -45.15 -13.95
N GLU A 30 -50.98 -45.97 -15.00
CA GLU A 30 -50.75 -47.43 -14.93
C GLU A 30 -49.26 -47.82 -14.85
N THR A 31 -48.36 -47.03 -15.44
CA THR A 31 -46.92 -47.29 -15.43
C THR A 31 -46.12 -46.07 -14.99
N GLY A 32 -44.96 -46.28 -14.35
CA GLY A 32 -44.07 -45.21 -13.89
C GLY A 32 -43.35 -44.44 -15.02
N ALA A 33 -43.38 -44.95 -16.25
CA ALA A 33 -42.64 -44.37 -17.38
C ALA A 33 -43.13 -42.97 -17.76
N GLY A 34 -44.44 -42.72 -17.74
CA GLY A 34 -45.00 -41.41 -18.10
C GLY A 34 -44.57 -40.29 -17.14
N LYS A 35 -44.49 -40.59 -15.84
CA LYS A 35 -44.02 -39.64 -14.83
C LYS A 35 -42.54 -39.32 -15.02
N SER A 36 -41.70 -40.32 -15.24
CA SER A 36 -40.26 -40.11 -15.46
C SER A 36 -40.02 -39.27 -16.71
N ILE A 37 -40.71 -39.56 -17.82
CA ILE A 37 -40.59 -38.78 -19.07
C ILE A 37 -40.98 -37.30 -18.85
N LEU A 38 -42.00 -37.02 -18.04
CA LEU A 38 -42.39 -35.64 -17.70
C LEU A 38 -41.32 -34.93 -16.87
N LEU A 39 -40.73 -35.61 -15.89
CA LEU A 39 -39.64 -35.06 -15.08
C LEU A 39 -38.37 -34.84 -15.89
N ASP A 40 -38.05 -35.74 -16.82
CA ASP A 40 -36.91 -35.60 -17.73
C ASP A 40 -37.12 -34.42 -18.69
N ALA A 41 -38.33 -34.26 -19.23
CA ALA A 41 -38.68 -33.13 -20.07
C ALA A 41 -38.58 -31.79 -19.32
N LEU A 42 -39.13 -31.72 -18.11
CA LEU A 42 -39.02 -30.53 -17.26
C LEU A 42 -37.56 -30.26 -16.86
N GLY A 43 -36.79 -31.29 -16.51
CA GLY A 43 -35.36 -31.19 -16.24
C GLY A 43 -34.58 -30.66 -17.43
N LEU A 44 -34.89 -31.11 -18.65
CA LEU A 44 -34.31 -30.61 -19.89
C LEU A 44 -34.63 -29.11 -20.10
N ALA A 45 -35.86 -28.69 -19.84
CA ALA A 45 -36.25 -27.27 -19.90
C ALA A 45 -35.47 -26.41 -18.90
N LEU A 46 -35.11 -26.95 -17.73
CA LEU A 46 -34.44 -26.26 -16.63
C LEU A 46 -32.90 -26.37 -16.65
N GLY A 47 -32.31 -26.67 -17.81
CA GLY A 47 -30.85 -26.73 -17.96
C GLY A 47 -30.23 -28.07 -17.55
N GLY A 48 -31.01 -29.15 -17.57
CA GLY A 48 -30.52 -30.52 -17.58
C GLY A 48 -29.68 -30.84 -18.82
N ARG A 49 -28.95 -31.96 -18.79
CA ARG A 49 -28.11 -32.39 -19.91
C ARG A 49 -29.00 -32.72 -21.12
N GLY A 50 -28.69 -32.17 -22.28
CA GLY A 50 -29.37 -32.47 -23.54
C GLY A 50 -28.93 -33.83 -24.08
N ASP A 51 -29.51 -34.91 -23.57
CA ASP A 51 -29.26 -36.27 -24.04
C ASP A 51 -30.06 -36.56 -25.32
N PRO A 52 -29.41 -36.85 -26.47
CA PRO A 52 -30.09 -37.22 -27.72
C PRO A 52 -31.06 -38.39 -27.55
N GLY A 53 -30.85 -39.27 -26.57
CA GLY A 53 -31.76 -40.37 -26.24
C GLY A 53 -33.16 -39.93 -25.79
N LEU A 54 -33.33 -38.65 -25.43
CA LEU A 54 -34.64 -38.06 -25.14
C LEU A 54 -35.45 -37.76 -26.41
N VAL A 55 -34.83 -37.68 -27.59
CA VAL A 55 -35.55 -37.43 -28.85
C VAL A 55 -36.34 -38.67 -29.24
N ARG A 56 -37.62 -38.51 -29.54
CA ARG A 56 -38.49 -39.59 -30.00
C ARG A 56 -37.91 -40.24 -31.27
N SER A 57 -37.93 -41.57 -31.31
CA SER A 57 -37.49 -42.34 -32.49
C SER A 57 -38.25 -41.89 -33.74
N GLY A 58 -37.52 -41.59 -34.81
CA GLY A 58 -38.07 -41.10 -36.08
C GLY A 58 -38.33 -39.59 -36.16
N ALA A 59 -38.01 -38.81 -35.12
CA ALA A 59 -38.09 -37.34 -35.15
C ALA A 59 -36.70 -36.71 -35.32
N ASP A 60 -36.63 -35.59 -36.07
CA ASP A 60 -35.39 -34.84 -36.28
C ASP A 60 -34.95 -34.03 -35.03
N GLY A 61 -35.85 -33.88 -34.07
CA GLY A 61 -35.60 -33.17 -32.81
C GLY A 61 -36.81 -33.11 -31.89
N ALA A 62 -36.57 -32.61 -30.69
CA ALA A 62 -37.51 -32.46 -29.60
C ALA A 62 -37.53 -31.03 -29.04
N ARG A 63 -38.64 -30.64 -28.42
CA ARG A 63 -38.81 -29.33 -27.82
C ARG A 63 -39.60 -29.43 -26.53
N VAL A 64 -39.17 -28.71 -25.51
CA VAL A 64 -39.91 -28.52 -24.27
C VAL A 64 -40.01 -27.03 -23.97
N THR A 65 -41.21 -26.57 -23.64
CA THR A 65 -41.49 -25.20 -23.18
C THR A 65 -42.15 -25.26 -21.81
N ALA A 66 -41.58 -24.57 -20.83
CA ALA A 66 -42.12 -24.44 -19.49
C ALA A 66 -42.40 -22.97 -19.18
N GLU A 67 -43.58 -22.67 -18.67
CA GLU A 67 -44.00 -21.32 -18.29
C GLU A 67 -44.06 -21.17 -16.77
N PHE A 68 -43.53 -20.08 -16.26
CA PHE A 68 -43.51 -19.79 -14.82
C PHE A 68 -44.09 -18.43 -14.50
N SER A 69 -45.10 -18.40 -13.64
CA SER A 69 -45.59 -17.18 -13.01
C SER A 69 -44.89 -16.96 -11.67
N VAL A 70 -44.05 -15.91 -11.58
CA VAL A 70 -43.32 -15.55 -10.36
C VAL A 70 -43.49 -14.07 -10.02
N GLY A 71 -43.52 -13.74 -8.73
CA GLY A 71 -43.66 -12.37 -8.23
C GLY A 71 -42.51 -11.45 -8.64
N ALA A 72 -42.71 -10.13 -8.50
CA ALA A 72 -41.74 -9.12 -8.93
C ALA A 72 -40.39 -9.19 -8.18
N ALA A 73 -40.39 -9.63 -6.92
CA ALA A 73 -39.19 -9.74 -6.08
C ALA A 73 -38.46 -11.10 -6.21
N HIS A 74 -38.89 -11.98 -7.12
CA HIS A 74 -38.32 -13.33 -7.23
C HIS A 74 -36.88 -13.29 -7.79
N PRO A 75 -35.91 -14.06 -7.24
CA PRO A 75 -34.51 -14.04 -7.66
C PRO A 75 -34.28 -14.26 -9.16
N ALA A 76 -35.13 -15.09 -9.80
CA ALA A 76 -35.12 -15.29 -11.25
C ALA A 76 -35.17 -13.98 -12.05
N ARG A 77 -35.92 -12.97 -11.59
CA ARG A 77 -36.06 -11.69 -12.31
C ARG A 77 -34.78 -10.88 -12.26
N ALA A 78 -34.10 -10.85 -11.11
CA ALA A 78 -32.81 -10.18 -10.97
C ALA A 78 -31.74 -10.85 -11.85
N LEU A 79 -31.76 -12.18 -11.94
CA LEU A 79 -30.85 -12.94 -12.80
C LEU A 79 -31.06 -12.62 -14.29
N LEU A 80 -32.33 -12.54 -14.74
CA LEU A 80 -32.66 -12.18 -16.13
C LEU A 80 -32.26 -10.74 -16.46
N ALA A 81 -32.57 -9.79 -15.57
CA ALA A 81 -32.19 -8.39 -15.75
C ALA A 81 -30.66 -8.20 -15.81
N ALA A 82 -29.90 -8.96 -15.01
CA ALA A 82 -28.43 -8.92 -15.04
C ALA A 82 -27.82 -9.49 -16.35
N ASN A 83 -28.62 -10.16 -17.17
CA ASN A 83 -28.23 -10.73 -18.47
C ASN A 83 -28.96 -10.06 -19.64
N ASP A 84 -29.50 -8.85 -19.44
CA ASP A 84 -30.22 -8.07 -20.46
C ASP A 84 -31.42 -8.80 -21.08
N ILE A 85 -32.08 -9.68 -20.30
CA ILE A 85 -33.32 -10.35 -20.70
C ILE A 85 -34.50 -9.64 -20.03
N ASP A 86 -35.03 -8.63 -20.72
CA ASP A 86 -36.13 -7.82 -20.25
C ASP A 86 -37.46 -8.59 -20.25
N GLY A 87 -38.32 -8.28 -19.28
CA GLY A 87 -39.68 -8.78 -19.21
C GLY A 87 -40.49 -7.97 -18.21
N ASP A 88 -41.76 -7.72 -18.52
CA ASP A 88 -42.62 -6.91 -17.66
C ASP A 88 -42.76 -7.52 -16.26
N ALA A 89 -42.87 -6.64 -15.26
CA ALA A 89 -43.16 -7.05 -13.90
C ALA A 89 -44.55 -7.72 -13.86
N GLY A 90 -44.57 -9.03 -13.60
CA GLY A 90 -45.81 -9.84 -13.60
C GLY A 90 -46.04 -10.66 -14.88
N ALA A 91 -45.28 -10.43 -15.95
CA ALA A 91 -45.29 -11.32 -17.11
C ALA A 91 -44.71 -12.70 -16.74
N PRO A 92 -45.19 -13.78 -17.39
CA PRO A 92 -44.65 -15.12 -17.19
C PRO A 92 -43.23 -15.22 -17.76
N ILE A 93 -42.41 -16.04 -17.11
CA ILE A 93 -41.09 -16.44 -17.61
C ILE A 93 -41.29 -17.70 -18.46
N ILE A 94 -41.04 -17.59 -19.76
CA ILE A 94 -41.19 -18.69 -20.71
C ILE A 94 -39.80 -19.26 -21.01
N VAL A 95 -39.56 -20.51 -20.62
CA VAL A 95 -38.31 -21.22 -20.82
C VAL A 95 -38.50 -22.28 -21.89
N ARG A 96 -37.72 -22.22 -22.98
CA ARG A 96 -37.83 -23.16 -24.11
C ARG A 96 -36.50 -23.81 -24.41
N ARG A 97 -36.47 -25.14 -24.39
CA ARG A 97 -35.31 -25.95 -24.80
C ARG A 97 -35.63 -26.71 -26.07
N GLN A 98 -34.70 -26.67 -27.02
CA GLN A 98 -34.73 -27.46 -28.25
C GLN A 98 -33.53 -28.41 -28.26
N LEU A 99 -33.75 -29.64 -28.69
CA LEU A 99 -32.74 -30.67 -28.83
C LEU A 99 -32.89 -31.31 -30.20
N LYS A 100 -31.80 -31.45 -30.93
CA LYS A 100 -31.75 -32.13 -32.22
C LYS A 100 -31.33 -33.58 -32.02
N ALA A 101 -31.72 -34.45 -32.95
CA ALA A 101 -31.30 -35.86 -32.96
C ALA A 101 -29.77 -36.02 -33.07
N ASP A 102 -29.06 -35.04 -33.65
CA ASP A 102 -27.60 -34.98 -33.76
C ASP A 102 -26.89 -34.53 -32.46
N GLY A 103 -27.65 -34.22 -31.40
CA GLY A 103 -27.15 -33.74 -30.12
C GLY A 103 -26.96 -32.23 -30.00
N GLY A 104 -27.21 -31.46 -31.07
CA GLY A 104 -27.27 -30.01 -30.99
C GLY A 104 -28.42 -29.54 -30.08
N SER A 105 -28.16 -28.57 -29.20
CA SER A 105 -29.19 -28.07 -28.28
C SER A 105 -29.17 -26.55 -28.17
N ARG A 106 -30.35 -25.94 -28.11
CA ARG A 106 -30.55 -24.49 -27.98
C ARG A 106 -31.53 -24.19 -26.85
N ALA A 107 -31.30 -23.09 -26.15
CA ALA A 107 -32.17 -22.63 -25.08
C ALA A 107 -32.62 -21.20 -25.33
N PHE A 108 -33.84 -20.90 -24.91
CA PHE A 108 -34.43 -19.58 -24.99
C PHE A 108 -35.14 -19.27 -23.67
N VAL A 109 -35.10 -18.01 -23.27
CA VAL A 109 -35.93 -17.46 -22.19
C VAL A 109 -36.61 -16.20 -22.74
N ASN A 110 -37.94 -16.14 -22.69
CA ASN A 110 -38.73 -15.05 -23.28
C ASN A 110 -38.30 -14.73 -24.72
N ASP A 111 -38.15 -15.78 -25.53
CA ASP A 111 -37.67 -15.75 -26.92
C ASP A 111 -36.22 -15.28 -27.15
N ALA A 112 -35.51 -14.81 -26.13
CA ALA A 112 -34.08 -14.50 -26.20
C ALA A 112 -33.23 -15.78 -26.09
N PRO A 113 -32.22 -16.01 -26.96
CA PRO A 113 -31.34 -17.17 -26.86
C PRO A 113 -30.41 -17.05 -25.64
N VAL A 114 -30.28 -18.13 -24.87
CA VAL A 114 -29.46 -18.15 -23.64
C VAL A 114 -28.45 -19.30 -23.62
N SER A 115 -27.38 -19.12 -22.85
CA SER A 115 -26.41 -20.18 -22.60
C SER A 115 -27.02 -21.29 -21.74
N ALA A 116 -26.48 -22.51 -21.84
CA ALA A 116 -26.88 -23.61 -20.97
C ALA A 116 -26.55 -23.35 -19.49
N ALA A 117 -25.51 -22.53 -19.21
CA ALA A 117 -25.13 -22.13 -17.86
C ALA A 117 -26.20 -21.21 -17.24
N LEU A 118 -26.59 -20.14 -17.96
CA LEU A 118 -27.64 -19.23 -17.50
C LEU A 118 -28.97 -19.95 -17.31
N LEU A 119 -29.31 -20.86 -18.23
CA LEU A 119 -30.51 -21.68 -18.10
C LEU A 119 -30.50 -22.55 -16.83
N ARG A 120 -29.34 -23.12 -16.49
CA ARG A 120 -29.16 -23.96 -15.28
C ARG A 120 -29.27 -23.13 -14.01
N GLU A 121 -28.69 -21.93 -13.99
CA GLU A 121 -28.82 -20.98 -12.88
C GLU A 121 -30.27 -20.54 -12.69
N LEU A 122 -30.95 -20.18 -13.79
CA LEU A 122 -32.35 -19.80 -13.78
C LEU A 122 -33.23 -20.94 -13.27
N GLY A 123 -33.03 -22.16 -13.80
CA GLY A 123 -33.78 -23.35 -13.39
C GLY A 123 -33.68 -23.63 -11.89
N ALA A 124 -32.49 -23.43 -11.30
CA ALA A 124 -32.27 -23.60 -9.86
C ALA A 124 -33.03 -22.58 -8.99
N THR A 125 -33.40 -21.42 -9.55
CA THR A 125 -34.25 -20.47 -8.84
C THR A 125 -35.75 -20.77 -8.98
N LEU A 126 -36.16 -21.46 -10.05
CA LEU A 126 -37.57 -21.63 -10.42
C LEU A 126 -38.17 -22.94 -9.90
N VAL A 127 -37.41 -24.04 -9.88
CA VAL A 127 -37.90 -25.37 -9.55
C VAL A 127 -36.85 -26.15 -8.77
N GLU A 128 -37.29 -26.82 -7.72
CA GLU A 128 -36.50 -27.80 -6.98
C GLU A 128 -37.06 -29.22 -7.26
N ILE A 129 -36.26 -30.07 -7.89
CA ILE A 129 -36.65 -31.44 -8.27
C ILE A 129 -36.05 -32.42 -7.26
N HIS A 130 -36.91 -33.16 -6.56
CA HIS A 130 -36.50 -34.22 -5.63
C HIS A 130 -36.66 -35.59 -6.30
N GLY A 131 -35.57 -36.36 -6.42
CA GLY A 131 -35.56 -37.66 -7.13
C GLY A 131 -34.26 -38.46 -6.92
N GLN A 132 -34.09 -39.55 -7.67
CA GLN A 132 -32.93 -40.46 -7.54
C GLN A 132 -31.59 -39.81 -7.95
N SER A 133 -31.61 -38.74 -8.74
CA SER A 133 -30.43 -38.00 -9.21
C SER A 133 -30.39 -36.58 -8.65
N ASP A 134 -30.59 -36.44 -7.34
CA ASP A 134 -30.64 -35.13 -6.68
C ASP A 134 -29.24 -34.65 -6.26
N ASP A 135 -28.52 -34.03 -7.20
CA ASP A 135 -27.26 -33.32 -6.97
C ASP A 135 -27.47 -31.89 -6.42
N ARG A 136 -28.72 -31.44 -6.20
CA ARG A 136 -29.05 -30.01 -6.04
C ARG A 136 -29.87 -29.68 -4.77
N GLY A 137 -30.50 -30.66 -4.13
CA GLY A 137 -31.27 -30.51 -2.89
C GLY A 137 -30.47 -30.82 -1.63
N LEU A 138 -31.11 -31.48 -0.66
CA LEU A 138 -30.53 -31.82 0.66
C LEU A 138 -29.25 -32.68 0.60
N LEU A 139 -28.94 -33.32 -0.53
CA LEU A 139 -27.71 -34.10 -0.71
C LEU A 139 -26.51 -33.23 -1.11
N ALA A 140 -26.73 -31.97 -1.50
CA ALA A 140 -25.66 -31.05 -1.89
C ALA A 140 -25.01 -30.36 -0.68
N ALA A 141 -23.86 -30.86 -0.24
CA ALA A 141 -23.14 -30.35 0.94
C ALA A 141 -22.84 -28.83 0.91
N ARG A 142 -22.71 -28.23 -0.28
CA ARG A 142 -22.46 -26.78 -0.44
C ARG A 142 -23.60 -25.92 0.13
N GLY A 143 -24.83 -26.43 0.15
CA GLY A 143 -26.02 -25.71 0.63
C GLY A 143 -26.28 -25.86 2.13
N HIS A 144 -25.74 -26.89 2.78
CA HIS A 144 -26.07 -27.25 4.17
C HIS A 144 -25.86 -26.13 5.18
N ARG A 145 -24.78 -25.36 5.02
CA ARG A 145 -24.50 -24.22 5.91
C ARG A 145 -25.59 -23.15 5.82
N ALA A 146 -26.04 -22.81 4.61
CA ALA A 146 -27.07 -21.81 4.41
C ALA A 146 -28.43 -22.29 4.91
N LEU A 147 -28.74 -23.57 4.73
CA LEU A 147 -29.94 -24.20 5.27
C LEU A 147 -29.98 -24.12 6.80
N LEU A 148 -28.88 -24.51 7.47
CA LEU A 148 -28.77 -24.43 8.93
C LEU A 148 -28.88 -22.99 9.45
N ASP A 149 -28.21 -22.05 8.78
CA ASP A 149 -28.26 -20.63 9.13
C ASP A 149 -29.69 -20.06 8.96
N SER A 150 -30.40 -20.47 7.90
CA SER A 150 -31.80 -20.06 7.67
C SER A 150 -32.74 -20.66 8.71
N PHE A 151 -32.61 -21.95 9.00
CA PHE A 151 -33.41 -22.64 10.01
C PHE A 151 -33.25 -22.00 11.40
N GLY A 152 -32.01 -21.69 11.80
CA GLY A 152 -31.71 -21.07 13.09
C GLY A 152 -31.93 -19.54 13.14
N GLY A 153 -32.38 -18.90 12.05
CA GLY A 153 -32.53 -17.44 12.00
C GLY A 153 -31.21 -16.68 12.20
N LEU A 154 -30.09 -17.25 11.76
CA LEU A 154 -28.73 -16.78 12.06
C LEU A 154 -28.23 -15.66 11.15
N GLY A 155 -29.06 -15.17 10.22
CA GLY A 155 -28.73 -14.12 9.25
C GLY A 155 -27.98 -12.91 9.83
N PRO A 156 -28.44 -12.29 10.94
CA PRO A 156 -27.72 -11.18 11.58
C PRO A 156 -26.32 -11.55 12.07
N LYS A 157 -26.13 -12.75 12.63
CA LYS A 157 -24.82 -13.24 13.10
C LYS A 157 -23.89 -13.54 11.93
N VAL A 158 -24.42 -14.10 10.83
CA VAL A 158 -23.67 -14.31 9.58
C VAL A 158 -23.20 -12.98 9.01
N ALA A 159 -24.06 -11.95 8.99
CA ALA A 159 -23.70 -10.62 8.53
C ALA A 159 -22.61 -9.97 9.40
N ALA A 160 -22.72 -10.09 10.73
CA ALA A 160 -21.70 -9.57 11.66
C ALA A 160 -20.32 -10.23 11.46
N VAL A 161 -20.27 -11.55 11.28
CA VAL A 161 -19.01 -12.26 10.97
C VAL A 161 -18.43 -11.81 9.64
N ARG A 162 -19.26 -11.62 8.61
CA ARG A 162 -18.82 -11.14 7.30
C ARG A 162 -18.22 -9.74 7.38
N ALA A 163 -18.87 -8.84 8.12
CA ALA A 163 -18.38 -7.48 8.33
C ALA A 163 -17.02 -7.48 9.07
N ALA A 164 -16.93 -8.19 10.20
CA ALA A 164 -15.71 -8.27 10.99
C ALA A 164 -14.55 -8.92 10.22
N TRP A 165 -14.83 -9.90 9.36
CA TRP A 165 -13.84 -10.48 8.44
C TRP A 165 -13.33 -9.43 7.44
N GLY A 166 -14.24 -8.67 6.81
CA GLY A 166 -13.87 -7.61 5.88
C GLY A 166 -12.99 -6.54 6.51
N GLU A 167 -13.34 -6.08 7.72
CA GLU A 167 -12.54 -5.13 8.51
C GLU A 167 -11.15 -5.69 8.85
N TRP A 168 -11.08 -6.95 9.27
CA TRP A 168 -9.80 -7.59 9.56
C TRP A 168 -8.91 -7.70 8.32
N GLN A 169 -9.45 -8.14 7.18
CA GLN A 169 -8.68 -8.23 5.93
C GLN A 169 -8.22 -6.85 5.44
N ALA A 170 -9.04 -5.82 5.59
CA ALA A 170 -8.66 -4.45 5.27
C ALA A 170 -7.51 -3.95 6.17
N ALA A 171 -7.57 -4.23 7.47
CA ALA A 171 -6.50 -3.87 8.41
C ALA A 171 -5.18 -4.60 8.10
N VAL A 172 -5.25 -5.91 7.78
CA VAL A 172 -4.08 -6.70 7.34
C VAL A 172 -3.45 -6.10 6.09
N ALA A 173 -4.27 -5.76 5.07
CA ALA A 173 -3.78 -5.15 3.83
C ALA A 173 -3.13 -3.78 4.08
N ALA A 174 -3.74 -2.94 4.92
CA ALA A 174 -3.20 -1.63 5.28
C ALA A 174 -1.85 -1.75 6.03
N GLN A 175 -1.75 -2.68 6.98
CA GLN A 175 -0.52 -2.96 7.70
C GLN A 175 0.58 -3.48 6.76
N ALA A 176 0.26 -4.40 5.85
CA ALA A 176 1.21 -4.92 4.87
C ALA A 176 1.73 -3.81 3.93
N GLN A 177 0.85 -2.94 3.43
CA GLN A 177 1.24 -1.80 2.60
C GLN A 177 2.15 -0.81 3.35
N ALA A 178 1.84 -0.52 4.62
CA ALA A 178 2.69 0.33 5.45
C ALA A 178 4.06 -0.31 5.72
N ALA A 179 4.12 -1.61 5.95
CA ALA A 179 5.37 -2.34 6.15
C ALA A 179 6.27 -2.30 4.91
N VAL A 180 5.70 -2.49 3.71
CA VAL A 180 6.45 -2.40 2.44
C VAL A 180 7.03 -0.99 2.24
N ARG A 181 6.26 0.06 2.55
CA ARG A 181 6.74 1.45 2.48
C ARG A 181 7.89 1.68 3.46
N LEU A 182 7.74 1.21 4.69
CA LEU A 182 8.76 1.36 5.72
C LEU A 182 10.06 0.61 5.37
N GLU A 183 9.97 -0.58 4.79
CA GLU A 183 11.14 -1.37 4.39
C GLU A 183 11.90 -0.72 3.21
N ALA A 184 11.17 -0.09 2.27
CA ALA A 184 11.79 0.73 1.24
C ALA A 184 12.55 1.93 1.85
N ASP A 185 11.98 2.54 2.88
CA ASP A 185 12.56 3.68 3.59
C ASP A 185 13.72 3.26 4.54
N ALA A 186 13.76 2.01 5.01
CA ALA A 186 14.75 1.53 5.98
C ALA A 186 16.18 1.51 5.44
N ARG A 187 16.38 1.24 4.13
CA ARG A 187 17.71 1.31 3.50
C ARG A 187 18.26 2.73 3.48
N ASP A 188 17.37 3.72 3.36
CA ASP A 188 17.74 5.12 3.42
C ASP A 188 18.00 5.56 4.87
N ARG A 189 17.43 4.87 5.87
CA ARG A 189 17.52 5.22 7.29
C ARG A 189 18.94 5.15 7.86
N GLU A 190 19.65 4.03 7.64
CA GLU A 190 21.01 3.85 8.18
C GLU A 190 21.97 4.91 7.61
N TRP A 191 21.87 5.16 6.30
CA TRP A 191 22.61 6.24 5.65
C TRP A 191 22.20 7.62 6.18
N LEU A 192 20.89 7.88 6.34
CA LEU A 192 20.35 9.14 6.87
C LEU A 192 20.85 9.41 8.29
N ASP A 193 20.79 8.43 9.19
CA ASP A 193 21.19 8.61 10.58
C ASP A 193 22.69 8.87 10.69
N HIS A 194 23.51 8.17 9.88
CA HIS A 194 24.94 8.44 9.82
C HIS A 194 25.24 9.83 9.27
N ALA A 195 24.61 10.22 8.14
CA ALA A 195 24.79 11.52 7.53
C ALA A 195 24.34 12.68 8.44
N VAL A 196 23.21 12.51 9.13
CA VAL A 196 22.71 13.49 10.11
C VAL A 196 23.70 13.63 11.27
N ALA A 197 24.21 12.53 11.82
CA ALA A 197 25.15 12.57 12.94
C ALA A 197 26.44 13.32 12.57
N GLU A 198 27.04 13.02 11.41
CA GLU A 198 28.27 13.67 10.97
C GLU A 198 28.09 15.16 10.64
N LEU A 199 27.02 15.52 9.93
CA LEU A 199 26.76 16.92 9.58
C LEU A 199 26.38 17.76 10.80
N THR A 200 25.66 17.17 11.76
CA THR A 200 25.32 17.83 13.03
C THR A 200 26.57 18.02 13.88
N ALA A 201 27.48 17.04 13.92
CA ALA A 201 28.74 17.15 14.64
C ALA A 201 29.67 18.22 14.02
N LEU A 202 29.68 18.34 12.68
CA LEU A 202 30.44 19.40 12.00
C LEU A 202 29.91 20.80 12.30
N ALA A 203 28.58 20.93 12.48
CA ALA A 203 27.89 22.17 12.80
C ALA A 203 28.32 23.36 11.90
N ALA A 204 28.37 23.12 10.58
CA ALA A 204 28.74 24.14 9.61
C ALA A 204 27.74 25.31 9.63
N LEU A 205 28.26 26.54 9.53
CA LEU A 205 27.45 27.75 9.41
C LEU A 205 27.35 28.20 7.94
N PRO A 206 26.23 28.83 7.52
CA PRO A 206 26.15 29.43 6.19
C PRO A 206 27.21 30.53 6.01
N GLY A 207 27.97 30.48 4.91
CA GLY A 207 29.00 31.47 4.59
C GLY A 207 30.33 31.29 5.34
N GLU A 208 30.44 30.29 6.22
CA GLU A 208 31.61 30.04 7.05
C GLU A 208 32.88 29.81 6.22
N GLU A 209 32.77 29.07 5.11
CA GLU A 209 33.93 28.76 4.26
C GLU A 209 34.53 30.03 3.64
N ALA A 210 33.67 30.91 3.12
CA ALA A 210 34.08 32.15 2.49
C ALA A 210 34.77 33.09 3.50
N GLU A 211 34.20 33.22 4.70
CA GLU A 211 34.77 34.02 5.79
C GLU A 211 36.14 33.48 6.22
N LEU A 212 36.26 32.17 6.44
CA LEU A 212 37.52 31.53 6.83
C LEU A 212 38.57 31.61 5.70
N ALA A 213 38.17 31.47 4.44
CA ALA A 213 39.06 31.60 3.29
C ALA A 213 39.63 33.02 3.18
N GLN A 214 38.79 34.04 3.40
CA GLN A 214 39.23 35.45 3.42
C GLN A 214 40.18 35.72 4.59
N ALA A 215 39.84 35.23 5.79
CA ALA A 215 40.68 35.37 6.98
C ALA A 215 42.04 34.68 6.79
N ARG A 216 42.06 33.47 6.23
CA ARG A 216 43.29 32.73 5.89
C ARG A 216 44.16 33.51 4.92
N ALA A 217 43.58 34.05 3.85
CA ALA A 217 44.33 34.83 2.86
C ALA A 217 44.98 36.08 3.47
N ALA A 218 44.26 36.77 4.37
CA ALA A 218 44.79 37.90 5.11
C ALA A 218 45.96 37.50 6.04
N MET A 219 45.80 36.43 6.82
CA MET A 219 46.84 35.92 7.72
C MET A 219 48.09 35.43 6.97
N GLN A 220 47.92 34.70 5.87
CA GLN A 220 49.05 34.26 5.04
C GLN A 220 49.82 35.44 4.41
N LYS A 221 49.11 36.51 4.03
CA LYS A 221 49.74 37.74 3.54
C LYS A 221 50.54 38.42 4.65
N GLY A 222 50.01 38.48 5.87
CA GLY A 222 50.72 38.98 7.05
C GLY A 222 51.99 38.18 7.33
N ALA A 223 51.87 36.85 7.41
CA ALA A 223 53.00 35.94 7.67
C ALA A 223 54.13 36.05 6.63
N ARG A 224 53.80 36.24 5.34
CA ARG A 224 54.82 36.47 4.29
C ARG A 224 55.59 37.77 4.46
N LEU A 225 54.94 38.81 4.97
CA LEU A 225 55.57 40.11 5.18
C LEU A 225 56.43 40.13 6.44
N THR A 226 56.20 39.22 7.40
CA THR A 226 56.94 39.17 8.66
C THR A 226 58.45 39.01 8.46
N ASP A 227 58.88 38.09 7.59
CA ASP A 227 60.30 37.85 7.34
C ASP A 227 60.98 39.07 6.68
N ASP A 228 60.32 39.69 5.70
CA ASP A 228 60.81 40.89 5.01
C ASP A 228 60.86 42.09 5.97
N LEU A 229 59.83 42.27 6.81
CA LEU A 229 59.78 43.34 7.82
C LEU A 229 60.86 43.16 8.89
N ALA A 230 61.10 41.93 9.36
CA ALA A 230 62.18 41.62 10.28
C ALA A 230 63.57 41.87 9.65
N ALA A 231 63.74 41.56 8.36
CA ALA A 231 64.97 41.85 7.62
C ALA A 231 65.20 43.36 7.48
N VAL A 232 64.15 44.15 7.17
CA VAL A 232 64.22 45.61 7.08
C VAL A 232 64.50 46.24 8.45
N ASP A 233 63.83 45.80 9.51
CA ASP A 233 64.07 46.27 10.88
C ASP A 233 65.53 46.03 11.29
N LYS A 234 66.11 44.87 10.98
CA LYS A 234 67.53 44.58 11.26
C LYS A 234 68.51 45.49 10.52
N LEU A 235 68.15 45.99 9.33
CA LEU A 235 69.00 46.92 8.56
C LEU A 235 68.91 48.36 9.10
N LEU A 236 67.74 48.76 9.58
CA LEU A 236 67.44 50.12 10.00
C LEU A 236 67.82 50.34 11.48
N SER A 237 67.35 49.42 12.33
CA SER A 237 67.33 49.48 13.78
C SER A 237 68.52 48.73 14.41
N GLY A 238 68.75 48.97 15.71
CA GLY A 238 69.74 48.23 16.52
C GLY A 238 71.17 48.76 16.40
N LYS A 239 72.09 48.11 17.14
CA LYS A 239 73.51 48.47 17.18
C LYS A 239 74.16 48.19 15.81
N ASP A 240 74.85 49.17 15.25
CA ASP A 240 75.39 49.16 13.88
C ASP A 240 74.36 49.23 12.74
N GLY A 241 73.07 49.46 13.04
CA GLY A 241 72.01 49.73 12.04
C GLY A 241 72.17 51.10 11.36
N ALA A 242 71.39 51.35 10.30
CA ALA A 242 71.46 52.61 9.55
C ALA A 242 71.23 53.85 10.43
N VAL A 243 70.26 53.80 11.34
CA VAL A 243 69.96 54.90 12.28
C VAL A 243 71.11 55.14 13.25
N ASP A 244 71.69 54.07 13.82
CA ASP A 244 72.83 54.18 14.74
C ASP A 244 74.07 54.74 14.02
N ARG A 245 74.35 54.32 12.79
CA ARG A 245 75.46 54.84 11.98
C ARG A 245 75.28 56.31 11.61
N LEU A 246 74.07 56.72 11.24
CA LEU A 246 73.74 58.13 11.01
C LEU A 246 73.93 58.97 12.29
N ALA A 247 73.52 58.44 13.45
CA ALA A 247 73.67 59.13 14.73
C ALA A 247 75.14 59.22 15.16
N GLN A 248 75.96 58.20 14.87
CA GLN A 248 77.41 58.24 15.07
C GLN A 248 78.10 59.25 14.13
N ALA A 249 77.67 59.32 12.86
CA ALA A 249 78.18 60.28 11.89
C ALA A 249 77.83 61.73 12.30
N ALA A 250 76.57 61.98 12.68
CA ALA A 250 76.11 63.28 13.16
C ALA A 250 76.95 63.75 14.37
N ARG A 251 77.14 62.91 15.40
CA ARG A 251 77.97 63.22 16.58
C ARG A 251 79.46 63.47 16.26
N ARG A 252 79.99 62.87 15.18
CA ARG A 252 81.36 63.13 14.72
C ARG A 252 81.44 64.46 13.97
N LEU A 253 80.47 64.73 13.12
CA LEU A 253 80.41 65.94 12.30
C LEU A 253 80.09 67.19 13.14
N ASP A 254 79.23 67.08 14.13
CA ASP A 254 78.83 68.17 15.04
C ASP A 254 80.05 68.77 15.78
N ARG A 255 81.04 67.95 16.12
CA ARG A 255 82.31 68.39 16.74
C ARG A 255 83.18 69.26 15.84
N ILE A 256 82.98 69.22 14.53
CA ILE A 256 83.75 69.97 13.52
C ILE A 256 82.86 70.86 12.64
N GLY A 257 81.55 70.92 12.90
CA GLY A 257 80.56 71.56 12.03
C GLY A 257 80.74 73.08 11.92
N ALA A 258 81.24 73.72 12.98
CA ALA A 258 81.51 75.15 13.03
C ALA A 258 82.76 75.57 12.24
N GLU A 259 83.60 74.62 11.82
CA GLU A 259 84.86 74.90 11.12
C GLU A 259 84.65 75.31 9.65
N HIS A 260 83.50 74.98 9.04
CA HIS A 260 83.19 75.36 7.67
C HIS A 260 81.67 75.35 7.39
N PRO A 261 81.10 76.34 6.65
CA PRO A 261 79.66 76.40 6.36
C PRO A 261 79.08 75.12 5.73
N LEU A 262 79.79 74.50 4.77
CA LEU A 262 79.38 73.22 4.17
C LEU A 262 79.32 72.06 5.17
N LEU A 263 80.10 72.09 6.27
CA LEU A 263 80.00 71.08 7.33
C LEU A 263 78.76 71.31 8.18
N GLY A 264 78.40 72.56 8.46
CA GLY A 264 77.14 72.93 9.11
C GLY A 264 75.90 72.49 8.31
N GLU A 265 75.88 72.74 6.99
CA GLU A 265 74.81 72.25 6.10
C GLU A 265 74.70 70.71 6.08
N ALA A 266 75.84 70.02 6.21
CA ALA A 266 75.88 68.57 6.30
C ALA A 266 75.37 68.04 7.66
N VAL A 267 75.59 68.76 8.78
CA VAL A 267 74.98 68.45 10.08
C VAL A 267 73.45 68.56 10.00
N GLU A 268 72.93 69.68 9.49
CA GLU A 268 71.48 69.86 9.31
C GLU A 268 70.86 68.77 8.42
N SER A 269 71.59 68.32 7.40
CA SER A 269 71.15 67.25 6.52
C SER A 269 71.11 65.89 7.22
N LEU A 270 72.09 65.60 8.08
CA LEU A 270 72.11 64.37 8.90
C LEU A 270 71.00 64.38 9.96
N ASP A 271 70.72 65.52 10.58
CA ASP A 271 69.63 65.65 11.55
C ASP A 271 68.26 65.41 10.91
N ARG A 272 68.01 65.99 9.72
CA ARG A 272 66.81 65.69 8.94
C ARG A 272 66.71 64.20 8.58
N ALA A 273 67.82 63.59 8.17
CA ALA A 273 67.86 62.16 7.85
C ALA A 273 67.54 61.27 9.07
N LEU A 274 68.02 61.64 10.26
CA LEU A 274 67.73 60.94 11.52
C LEU A 274 66.25 61.02 11.91
N VAL A 275 65.64 62.19 11.76
CA VAL A 275 64.20 62.37 12.03
C VAL A 275 63.36 61.51 11.09
N GLU A 276 63.64 61.53 9.79
CA GLU A 276 62.93 60.71 8.80
C GLU A 276 63.14 59.21 9.03
N ALA A 277 64.36 58.80 9.36
CA ALA A 277 64.66 57.39 9.63
C ALA A 277 63.97 56.88 10.91
N GLY A 278 63.94 57.67 11.98
CA GLY A 278 63.16 57.34 13.18
C GLY A 278 61.64 57.31 12.93
N GLY A 279 61.15 58.18 12.04
CA GLY A 279 59.76 58.11 11.56
C GLY A 279 59.45 56.84 10.78
N ALA A 280 60.40 56.33 10.00
CA ALA A 280 60.27 55.04 9.30
C ALA A 280 60.30 53.85 10.27
N GLU A 281 61.18 53.83 11.27
CA GLU A 281 61.21 52.81 12.33
C GLU A 281 59.86 52.72 13.06
N ALA A 282 59.30 53.88 13.48
CA ALA A 282 58.02 53.92 14.17
C ALA A 282 56.86 53.36 13.32
N ARG A 283 56.85 53.66 12.01
CA ARG A 283 55.85 53.13 11.08
C ARG A 283 56.03 51.63 10.81
N LEU A 284 57.27 51.15 10.73
CA LEU A 284 57.58 49.72 10.59
C LEU A 284 57.14 48.94 11.83
N ALA A 285 57.43 49.44 13.03
CA ALA A 285 56.98 48.83 14.29
C ALA A 285 55.45 48.76 14.38
N ALA A 286 54.76 49.83 13.98
CA ALA A 286 53.30 49.85 13.89
C ALA A 286 52.76 48.85 12.86
N ALA A 287 53.42 48.71 11.70
CA ALA A 287 53.05 47.75 10.66
C ALA A 287 53.20 46.30 11.14
N VAL A 288 54.30 45.97 11.83
CA VAL A 288 54.52 44.64 12.42
C VAL A 288 53.42 44.30 13.44
N ALA A 289 53.10 45.23 14.34
CA ALA A 289 52.03 45.02 15.32
C ALA A 289 50.64 44.85 14.68
N ALA A 290 50.37 45.54 13.56
CA ALA A 290 49.10 45.42 12.83
C ALA A 290 49.00 44.14 11.97
N LEU A 291 50.15 43.58 11.56
CA LEU A 291 50.24 42.39 10.71
C LEU A 291 50.44 41.09 11.51
N ASP A 292 50.37 41.15 12.84
CA ASP A 292 50.61 40.03 13.74
C ASP A 292 49.67 38.85 13.40
N ALA A 293 50.21 37.91 12.63
CA ALA A 293 49.53 36.73 12.17
C ALA A 293 49.74 35.64 13.22
N ASP A 294 48.80 35.51 14.15
CA ASP A 294 48.78 34.43 15.14
C ASP A 294 48.83 33.06 14.42
N PRO A 295 49.96 32.32 14.50
CA PRO A 295 50.12 31.05 13.80
C PRO A 295 49.12 29.99 14.27
N ALA A 296 48.72 30.02 15.55
CA ALA A 296 47.74 29.09 16.08
C ALA A 296 46.35 29.35 15.51
N ARG A 297 45.97 30.63 15.31
CA ARG A 297 44.73 30.97 14.58
C ARG A 297 44.75 30.56 13.13
N LEU A 298 45.90 30.70 12.45
CA LEU A 298 46.03 30.27 11.06
C LEU A 298 45.83 28.74 10.96
N ASP A 299 46.51 27.96 11.78
CA ASP A 299 46.38 26.49 11.80
C ASP A 299 44.94 26.04 12.12
N ALA A 300 44.29 26.69 13.09
CA ALA A 300 42.89 26.40 13.43
C ALA A 300 41.94 26.71 12.24
N THR A 301 42.18 27.83 11.55
CA THR A 301 41.41 28.23 10.35
C THR A 301 41.61 27.24 9.21
N GLU A 302 42.84 26.81 8.96
CA GLU A 302 43.14 25.82 7.91
C GLU A 302 42.54 24.44 8.23
N THR A 303 42.61 24.02 9.49
CA THR A 303 41.98 22.78 9.97
C THR A 303 40.48 22.82 9.74
N ARG A 304 39.81 23.90 10.15
CA ARG A 304 38.35 24.07 9.97
C ARG A 304 37.95 24.09 8.49
N LEU A 305 38.71 24.80 7.64
CA LEU A 305 38.50 24.80 6.19
C LEU A 305 38.65 23.41 5.58
N PHE A 306 39.62 22.62 6.06
CA PHE A 306 39.84 21.26 5.60
C PHE A 306 38.64 20.36 5.96
N GLU A 307 38.16 20.43 7.19
CA GLU A 307 36.97 19.69 7.67
C GLU A 307 35.73 20.01 6.84
N LEU A 308 35.42 21.30 6.64
CA LEU A 308 34.29 21.76 5.84
C LEU A 308 34.37 21.22 4.41
N ARG A 309 35.52 21.36 3.74
CA ARG A 309 35.70 20.90 2.36
C ARG A 309 35.72 19.38 2.22
N ALA A 310 36.22 18.66 3.22
CA ALA A 310 36.17 17.20 3.25
C ALA A 310 34.73 16.70 3.33
N MET A 311 33.91 17.32 4.19
CA MET A 311 32.49 16.99 4.32
C MET A 311 31.70 17.34 3.06
N ALA A 312 31.96 18.52 2.48
CA ALA A 312 31.38 18.96 1.22
C ALA A 312 31.62 17.93 0.09
N ARG A 313 32.85 17.44 -0.05
CA ARG A 313 33.20 16.37 -1.00
C ARG A 313 32.47 15.05 -0.70
N LYS A 314 32.39 14.65 0.57
CA LYS A 314 31.71 13.41 0.99
C LYS A 314 30.24 13.41 0.60
N HIS A 315 29.56 14.55 0.80
CA HIS A 315 28.14 14.73 0.48
C HIS A 315 27.87 15.28 -0.92
N ARG A 316 28.90 15.57 -1.71
CA ARG A 316 28.82 16.10 -3.09
C ARG A 316 28.03 17.40 -3.18
N VAL A 317 28.26 18.31 -2.24
CA VAL A 317 27.67 19.65 -2.20
C VAL A 317 28.77 20.68 -2.03
N GLU A 318 28.45 21.95 -2.27
CA GLU A 318 29.33 23.06 -1.90
C GLU A 318 29.37 23.22 -0.38
N ALA A 319 30.48 23.74 0.17
CA ALA A 319 30.66 23.87 1.62
C ALA A 319 29.55 24.72 2.27
N ASP A 320 29.12 25.81 1.62
CA ASP A 320 28.03 26.66 2.11
C ASP A 320 26.66 25.96 2.15
N ALA A 321 26.48 24.90 1.35
CA ALA A 321 25.23 24.14 1.33
C ALA A 321 25.15 23.08 2.45
N LEU A 322 26.23 22.86 3.22
CA LEU A 322 26.27 21.84 4.28
C LEU A 322 25.24 22.10 5.38
N ALA A 323 25.04 23.36 5.77
CA ALA A 323 24.08 23.74 6.80
C ALA A 323 22.63 23.42 6.38
N ASP A 324 22.27 23.76 5.15
CA ASP A 324 20.95 23.47 4.59
C ASP A 324 20.73 21.98 4.35
N LEU A 325 21.79 21.28 3.91
CA LEU A 325 21.77 19.82 3.77
C LEU A 325 21.51 19.15 5.12
N ALA A 326 22.20 19.55 6.18
CA ALA A 326 22.00 19.02 7.53
C ALA A 326 20.53 19.18 7.98
N LYS A 327 19.98 20.39 7.81
CA LYS A 327 18.57 20.67 8.13
C LYS A 327 17.60 19.79 7.33
N THR A 328 17.86 19.62 6.03
CA THR A 328 17.03 18.79 5.14
C THR A 328 17.06 17.32 5.57
N LEU A 329 18.24 16.78 5.88
CA LEU A 329 18.39 15.39 6.29
C LEU A 329 17.79 15.13 7.69
N VAL A 330 17.90 16.07 8.62
CA VAL A 330 17.21 15.99 9.93
C VAL A 330 15.70 15.93 9.77
N GLN A 331 15.12 16.78 8.91
CA GLN A 331 13.68 16.76 8.64
C GLN A 331 13.24 15.44 7.99
N ARG A 332 14.03 14.94 7.04
CA ARG A 332 13.76 13.66 6.38
C ARG A 332 13.84 12.49 7.37
N ALA A 333 14.82 12.47 8.26
CA ALA A 333 14.96 11.48 9.32
C ALA A 333 13.75 11.50 10.28
N ALA A 334 13.30 12.69 10.70
CA ALA A 334 12.13 12.83 11.57
C ALA A 334 10.83 12.33 10.91
N ALA A 335 10.66 12.55 9.61
CA ALA A 335 9.50 12.04 8.86
C ALA A 335 9.45 10.50 8.82
N LEU A 336 10.61 9.84 8.71
CA LEU A 336 10.68 8.37 8.74
C LEU A 336 10.28 7.80 10.10
N VAL A 337 10.75 8.40 11.21
CA VAL A 337 10.38 7.99 12.57
C VAL A 337 8.87 8.15 12.82
N ALA A 338 8.26 9.22 12.31
CA ALA A 338 6.81 9.39 12.39
C ALA A 338 6.03 8.28 11.64
N GLY A 339 6.59 7.79 10.52
CA GLY A 339 6.04 6.65 9.77
C GLY A 339 6.05 5.33 10.55
N GLU A 340 7.10 5.05 11.33
CA GLU A 340 7.20 3.86 12.19
C GLU A 340 6.11 3.82 13.27
N GLY A 341 5.82 4.98 13.88
CA GLY A 341 4.70 5.12 14.83
C GLY A 341 3.35 4.74 14.20
N GLY A 342 3.16 5.07 12.91
CA GLY A 342 1.98 4.67 12.14
C GLY A 342 1.85 3.15 11.98
N LEU A 343 2.96 2.43 11.78
CA LEU A 343 2.94 0.97 11.64
C LEU A 343 2.52 0.26 12.94
N GLN A 344 2.96 0.77 14.09
CA GLN A 344 2.54 0.22 15.39
C GLN A 344 1.04 0.40 15.63
N VAL A 345 0.49 1.56 15.27
CA VAL A 345 -0.96 1.82 15.34
C VAL A 345 -1.74 0.85 14.44
N LEU A 346 -1.27 0.65 13.20
CA LEU A 346 -1.88 -0.30 12.27
C LEU A 346 -1.81 -1.74 12.79
N ALA A 347 -0.68 -2.17 13.37
CA ALA A 347 -0.55 -3.49 13.96
C ALA A 347 -1.51 -3.70 15.15
N ALA A 348 -1.72 -2.67 15.98
CA ALA A 348 -2.70 -2.72 17.06
C ALA A 348 -4.14 -2.81 16.52
N ALA A 349 -4.46 -2.06 15.46
CA ALA A 349 -5.75 -2.11 14.79
C ALA A 349 -6.03 -3.49 14.18
N THR A 350 -5.06 -4.10 13.50
CA THR A 350 -5.17 -5.48 12.96
C THR A 350 -5.48 -6.48 14.07
N LYS A 351 -4.77 -6.43 15.19
CA LYS A 351 -5.04 -7.33 16.34
C LYS A 351 -6.42 -7.09 16.95
N ALA A 352 -6.91 -5.86 16.98
CA ALA A 352 -8.24 -5.55 17.48
C ALA A 352 -9.34 -6.10 16.53
N ALA A 353 -9.18 -5.91 15.22
CA ALA A 353 -10.10 -6.44 14.21
C ALA A 353 -10.11 -7.98 14.19
N GLU A 354 -8.94 -8.63 14.35
CA GLU A 354 -8.85 -10.08 14.48
C GLU A 354 -9.65 -10.60 15.69
N ARG A 355 -9.50 -9.95 16.86
CA ARG A 355 -10.26 -10.32 18.07
C ARG A 355 -11.76 -10.15 17.88
N ALA A 356 -12.19 -9.08 17.21
CA ALA A 356 -13.60 -8.85 16.89
C ALA A 356 -14.14 -9.96 15.98
N TYR A 357 -13.41 -10.31 14.92
CA TYR A 357 -13.75 -11.43 14.03
C TYR A 357 -13.85 -12.76 14.77
N ARG A 358 -12.83 -13.11 15.57
CA ARG A 358 -12.82 -14.37 16.34
C ARG A 358 -13.99 -14.46 17.32
N THR A 359 -14.34 -13.35 17.96
CA THR A 359 -15.48 -13.27 18.88
C THR A 359 -16.81 -13.48 18.15
N ALA A 360 -17.01 -12.78 17.02
CA ALA A 360 -18.21 -12.96 16.20
C ALA A 360 -18.32 -14.38 15.65
N ALA A 361 -17.20 -14.95 15.18
CA ALA A 361 -17.15 -16.31 14.64
C ALA A 361 -17.47 -17.36 15.71
N ALA A 362 -16.92 -17.22 16.92
CA ALA A 362 -17.23 -18.10 18.04
C ALA A 362 -18.73 -18.04 18.43
N ALA A 363 -19.31 -16.83 18.47
CA ALA A 363 -20.73 -16.65 18.74
C ALA A 363 -21.63 -17.27 17.66
N LEU A 364 -21.25 -17.15 16.37
CA LEU A 364 -21.95 -17.81 15.28
C LEU A 364 -21.80 -19.35 15.34
N GLY A 365 -20.61 -19.86 15.66
CA GLY A 365 -20.36 -21.29 15.82
C GLY A 365 -21.20 -21.91 16.94
N ALA A 366 -21.31 -21.24 18.09
CA ALA A 366 -22.19 -21.66 19.17
C ALA A 366 -23.67 -21.68 18.75
N ALA A 367 -24.13 -20.64 18.06
CA ALA A 367 -25.49 -20.56 17.57
C ALA A 367 -25.82 -21.64 16.52
N ARG A 368 -24.88 -21.96 15.63
CA ARG A 368 -25.02 -23.07 14.67
C ARG A 368 -25.12 -24.42 15.34
N ARG A 369 -24.34 -24.68 16.39
CA ARG A 369 -24.44 -25.93 17.16
C ARG A 369 -25.80 -26.07 17.85
N LEU A 370 -26.36 -24.98 18.37
CA LEU A 370 -27.70 -24.99 18.93
C LEU A 370 -28.77 -25.26 17.85
N ALA A 371 -28.68 -24.54 16.72
CA ALA A 371 -29.58 -24.73 15.58
C ALA A 371 -29.51 -26.17 15.03
N ALA A 372 -28.32 -26.79 15.05
CA ALA A 372 -28.13 -28.17 14.61
C ALA A 372 -28.91 -29.16 15.47
N VAL A 373 -28.87 -29.02 16.81
CA VAL A 373 -29.64 -29.87 17.73
C VAL A 373 -31.15 -29.65 17.56
N GLN A 374 -31.58 -28.40 17.37
CA GLN A 374 -32.98 -28.07 17.12
C GLN A 374 -33.47 -28.67 15.80
N LEU A 375 -32.65 -28.59 14.74
CA LEU A 375 -32.94 -29.18 13.44
C LEU A 375 -33.04 -30.70 13.53
N ASP A 376 -32.09 -31.33 14.21
CA ASP A 376 -32.07 -32.78 14.43
C ASP A 376 -33.34 -33.26 15.14
N THR A 377 -33.79 -32.51 16.15
CA THR A 377 -35.03 -32.80 16.90
C THR A 377 -36.27 -32.62 16.02
N ALA A 378 -36.33 -31.51 15.26
CA ALA A 378 -37.46 -31.22 14.38
C ALA A 378 -37.59 -32.30 13.28
N VAL A 379 -36.48 -32.67 12.61
CA VAL A 379 -36.48 -33.71 11.59
C VAL A 379 -36.86 -35.06 12.19
N ALA A 380 -36.35 -35.42 13.38
CA ALA A 380 -36.71 -36.67 14.04
C ALA A 380 -38.21 -36.78 14.33
N GLY A 381 -38.88 -35.67 14.66
CA GLY A 381 -40.34 -35.62 14.85
C GLY A 381 -41.13 -35.96 13.58
N GLU A 382 -40.61 -35.57 12.41
CA GLU A 382 -41.26 -35.82 11.10
C GLU A 382 -40.98 -37.23 10.55
N LEU A 383 -39.93 -37.93 11.01
CA LEU A 383 -39.56 -39.25 10.49
C LEU A 383 -40.52 -40.38 10.92
N ALA A 384 -41.04 -40.33 12.15
CA ALA A 384 -41.93 -41.38 12.66
C ALA A 384 -43.27 -41.47 11.91
N PRO A 385 -43.99 -40.34 11.64
CA PRO A 385 -45.19 -40.36 10.79
C PRO A 385 -44.97 -40.93 9.39
N LEU A 386 -43.75 -40.85 8.87
CA LEU A 386 -43.37 -41.36 7.55
C LEU A 386 -42.97 -42.85 7.56
N LYS A 387 -43.16 -43.56 8.68
CA LYS A 387 -42.73 -44.96 8.90
C LYS A 387 -41.21 -45.15 8.76
N LEU A 388 -40.44 -44.14 9.16
CA LEU A 388 -38.97 -44.14 9.14
C LEU A 388 -38.40 -44.14 10.58
N ASP A 389 -39.01 -44.89 11.50
CA ASP A 389 -38.69 -44.86 12.94
C ASP A 389 -37.24 -45.28 13.27
N ALA A 390 -36.65 -46.12 12.42
CA ALA A 390 -35.26 -46.57 12.53
C ALA A 390 -34.25 -45.55 11.99
N ALA A 391 -34.69 -44.55 11.22
CA ALA A 391 -33.80 -43.55 10.65
C ALA A 391 -33.24 -42.63 11.74
N ARG A 392 -32.00 -42.19 11.53
CA ARG A 392 -31.30 -41.23 12.39
C ARG A 392 -30.78 -40.10 11.52
N PHE A 393 -31.21 -38.89 11.83
CA PHE A 393 -30.70 -37.67 11.22
C PHE A 393 -29.79 -36.97 12.22
N ARG A 394 -28.65 -36.46 11.75
CA ARG A 394 -27.69 -35.73 12.59
C ARG A 394 -26.99 -34.64 11.80
N THR A 395 -26.92 -33.46 12.39
CA THR A 395 -26.19 -32.30 11.87
C THR A 395 -24.86 -32.17 12.60
N VAL A 396 -23.75 -32.19 11.87
CA VAL A 396 -22.39 -32.07 12.45
C VAL A 396 -21.79 -30.73 12.06
N VAL A 397 -21.53 -29.88 13.06
CA VAL A 397 -20.77 -28.63 12.90
C VAL A 397 -19.35 -28.88 13.40
N ALA A 398 -18.40 -28.93 12.47
CA ALA A 398 -16.98 -29.06 12.77
C ALA A 398 -16.26 -27.72 12.59
N ASP A 399 -15.14 -27.56 13.28
CA ASP A 399 -14.25 -26.42 13.05
C ASP A 399 -13.63 -26.53 11.65
N ALA A 400 -13.38 -25.39 11.02
CA ALA A 400 -12.65 -25.37 9.76
C ALA A 400 -11.22 -25.89 9.98
N PRO A 401 -10.64 -26.64 9.04
CA PRO A 401 -9.23 -27.02 9.12
C PRO A 401 -8.36 -25.76 9.26
N ALA A 402 -7.28 -25.87 10.05
CA ALA A 402 -6.32 -24.78 10.18
C ALA A 402 -5.71 -24.50 8.81
N GLY A 403 -5.99 -23.32 8.25
CA GLY A 403 -5.55 -22.87 6.94
C GLY A 403 -5.43 -21.36 6.93
#